data_AF-A0A3Q8V270-F1
#
_entry.id   AF-A0A3Q8V270-F1
#
_cell.length_a   1.000
_cell.length_b   1.000
_cell.length_c   1.000
_cell.angle_alpha   90.00
_cell.angle_beta   90.00
_cell.angle_gamma   90.00
#
_symmetry.space_group_name_H-M   'P 1'
#
loop_
_entity.id
_entity.type
_entity.pdbx_description
1 polymer ?
#
loop_
_entity_poly.entity_id
_entity_poly.type
_entity_poly.pdbx_seq_one_letter_code
_entity_poly.pdbx_strand_id
1 'polypeptide(L)'
;MAGHLGARSVRHLLADMGAAELAEWRAYEQITGPLGGARGDVQAAVIASAIVAANRGKGQRMPALADFIPRWDRTRVRKTPEELFKAAMAAHTALGGEVNVRDN
;
A
#
# COMPACT_ATOMS: atom_id res chain seq x y z
N MET A 1 -2.95 -0.15 -6.84
CA MET A 1 -3.17 -0.97 -8.04
C MET A 1 -4.62 -1.00 -8.50
N ALA A 2 -5.60 -1.43 -7.68
CA ALA A 2 -6.96 -1.64 -8.16
C ALA A 2 -7.66 -0.41 -8.78
N GLY A 3 -7.47 0.80 -8.22
CA GLY A 3 -8.17 2.00 -8.70
C GLY A 3 -7.78 2.46 -10.11
N HIS A 4 -6.59 2.12 -10.61
CA HIS A 4 -6.11 2.51 -11.95
C HIS A 4 -6.52 1.48 -13.02
N LEU A 5 -6.94 0.29 -12.61
CA LEU A 5 -7.34 -0.82 -13.49
C LEU A 5 -8.84 -0.80 -13.78
N GLY A 6 -9.58 0.25 -13.38
CA GLY A 6 -11.04 0.33 -13.53
C GLY A 6 -11.82 -0.66 -12.66
N ALA A 7 -11.12 -1.48 -11.86
CA ALA A 7 -11.71 -2.47 -10.98
C ALA A 7 -12.38 -1.77 -9.78
N ARG A 8 -13.72 -1.81 -9.75
CA ARG A 8 -14.54 -1.22 -8.70
C ARG A 8 -14.48 -1.99 -7.38
N SER A 9 -13.98 -3.23 -7.39
CA SER A 9 -13.78 -4.07 -6.21
C SER A 9 -12.69 -5.13 -6.45
N VAL A 10 -12.18 -5.73 -5.37
CA VAL A 10 -11.25 -6.87 -5.43
C VAL A 10 -11.89 -8.06 -6.13
N ARG A 11 -13.19 -8.29 -5.93
CA ARG A 11 -13.93 -9.37 -6.61
C ARG A 11 -14.01 -9.14 -8.11
N HIS A 12 -14.19 -7.90 -8.55
CA HIS A 12 -14.14 -7.56 -9.97
C HIS A 12 -12.73 -7.80 -10.55
N LEU A 13 -11.71 -7.34 -9.83
CA LEU A 13 -10.31 -7.59 -10.21
C LEU A 13 -10.01 -9.09 -10.36
N LEU A 14 -10.47 -9.93 -9.41
CA LEU A 14 -10.24 -11.38 -9.44
C LEU A 14 -11.11 -12.13 -10.47
N ALA A 15 -12.22 -11.54 -10.92
CA ALA A 15 -13.03 -12.08 -12.00
C ALA A 15 -12.39 -11.82 -13.37
N ASP A 16 -11.73 -10.66 -13.52
CA ASP A 16 -11.06 -10.25 -14.75
C ASP A 16 -9.62 -10.79 -14.83
N MET A 17 -8.94 -10.94 -13.69
CA MET A 17 -7.52 -11.32 -13.58
C MET A 17 -7.35 -12.46 -12.56
N GLY A 18 -6.82 -13.59 -13.03
CA GLY A 18 -6.60 -14.77 -12.19
C GLY A 18 -5.50 -14.56 -11.14
N ALA A 19 -5.51 -15.38 -10.09
CA ALA A 19 -4.50 -15.33 -9.03
C ALA A 19 -3.06 -15.57 -9.55
N ALA A 20 -2.92 -16.38 -10.61
CA ALA A 20 -1.63 -16.61 -11.27
C ALA A 20 -1.09 -15.31 -11.90
N GLU A 21 -1.92 -14.58 -12.64
CA GLU A 21 -1.53 -13.32 -13.26
C GLU A 21 -1.19 -12.24 -12.21
N LEU A 22 -1.92 -12.18 -11.10
CA LEU A 22 -1.55 -11.32 -9.97
C LEU A 22 -0.19 -11.68 -9.37
N ALA A 23 0.15 -12.97 -9.29
CA ALA A 23 1.46 -13.41 -8.82
C ALA A 23 2.57 -13.04 -9.83
N GLU A 24 2.29 -13.15 -11.13
CA GLU A 24 3.20 -12.70 -12.19
C GLU A 24 3.46 -11.20 -12.11
N TRP A 25 2.42 -10.38 -11.95
CA TRP A 25 2.57 -8.94 -11.73
C TRP A 25 3.42 -8.63 -10.49
N ARG A 26 3.27 -9.42 -9.42
CA ARG A 26 4.09 -9.22 -8.23
C ARG A 26 5.55 -9.62 -8.46
N ALA A 27 5.81 -10.69 -9.18
CA ALA A 27 7.16 -11.08 -9.58
C ALA A 27 7.79 -10.02 -10.50
N TYR A 28 7.02 -9.49 -11.46
CA TYR A 28 7.47 -8.42 -12.35
C TYR A 28 7.83 -7.15 -11.59
N GLU A 29 7.04 -6.74 -10.59
CA GLU A 29 7.33 -5.59 -9.73
C GLU A 29 8.61 -5.78 -8.88
N GLN A 30 8.95 -7.02 -8.50
CA GLN A 30 10.23 -7.29 -7.81
C GLN A 30 11.45 -7.03 -8.71
N ILE A 31 11.32 -7.30 -10.01
CA ILE A 31 12.41 -7.11 -10.98
C ILE A 31 12.48 -5.66 -11.45
N THR A 32 11.34 -5.06 -11.77
CA THR A 32 11.27 -3.73 -12.41
C THR A 32 11.15 -2.58 -11.42
N GLY A 33 10.98 -2.88 -10.13
CA GLY A 33 10.67 -1.91 -9.10
C GLY A 33 9.18 -1.59 -9.00
N PRO A 34 8.78 -0.74 -8.04
CA PRO A 34 7.37 -0.50 -7.71
C PRO A 34 6.56 -0.06 -8.93
N LEU A 35 5.30 -0.44 -8.98
CA LEU A 35 4.36 -0.03 -10.02
C LEU A 35 3.31 0.93 -9.45
N GLY A 36 2.66 1.68 -10.34
CA GLY A 36 1.59 2.61 -9.96
C GLY A 36 2.05 3.73 -9.01
N GLY A 37 1.17 4.09 -8.07
CA GLY A 37 1.38 5.26 -7.19
C GLY A 37 2.70 5.25 -6.41
N ALA A 38 3.16 4.08 -5.94
CA ALA A 38 4.42 3.95 -5.22
C ALA A 38 5.64 4.36 -6.08
N ARG A 39 5.60 4.10 -7.40
CA ARG A 39 6.64 4.59 -8.32
C ARG A 39 6.60 6.11 -8.41
N GLY A 40 5.41 6.70 -8.48
CA GLY A 40 5.22 8.15 -8.50
C GLY A 40 5.80 8.80 -7.26
N ASP A 41 5.56 8.22 -6.08
CA ASP A 41 6.13 8.70 -4.81
C ASP A 41 7.67 8.68 -4.82
N VAL A 42 8.29 7.64 -5.38
CA VAL A 42 9.76 7.55 -5.52
C VAL A 42 10.29 8.62 -6.47
N GLN A 43 9.64 8.85 -7.61
CA GLN A 43 10.05 9.89 -8.57
C GLN A 43 9.95 11.28 -7.95
N ALA A 44 8.85 11.58 -7.25
CA ALA A 44 8.67 12.82 -6.52
C ALA A 44 9.74 13.01 -5.44
N ALA A 45 10.07 11.94 -4.70
CA ALA A 45 11.13 11.95 -3.70
C ALA A 45 12.52 12.27 -4.29
N VAL A 46 12.85 11.73 -5.46
CA VAL A 46 14.11 12.03 -6.17
C VAL A 46 14.19 13.51 -6.53
N ILE A 47 13.10 14.08 -7.08
CA ILE A 47 13.03 15.51 -7.42
C ILE A 47 13.16 16.37 -6.16
N ALA A 48 12.42 16.07 -5.10
CA ALA A 48 12.50 16.79 -3.83
C ALA A 48 13.91 16.73 -3.22
N SER A 49 14.57 15.57 -3.27
CA SER A 49 15.94 15.40 -2.82
C SER A 49 16.92 16.26 -3.63
N ALA A 50 16.74 16.38 -4.94
CA ALA A 50 17.58 17.25 -5.78
C ALA A 50 17.39 18.73 -5.43
N ILE A 51 16.14 19.17 -5.18
CA ILE A 51 15.83 20.53 -4.75
C ILE A 51 16.50 20.83 -3.40
N VAL A 52 16.39 19.94 -2.42
CA VAL A 52 17.05 20.11 -1.11
C VAL A 52 18.57 20.12 -1.27
N ALA A 53 19.12 19.25 -2.11
CA ALA A 53 20.56 19.21 -2.35
C ALA A 53 21.11 20.52 -2.92
N ALA A 54 20.34 21.17 -3.82
CA ALA A 54 20.70 22.45 -4.42
C ALA A 54 20.57 23.63 -3.45
N ASN A 55 19.64 23.56 -2.49
CA ASN A 55 19.32 24.67 -1.59
C ASN A 55 19.89 24.54 -0.18
N ARG A 56 20.55 23.43 0.16
CA ARG A 56 21.10 23.22 1.51
C ARG A 56 22.27 24.15 1.81
N GLY A 57 22.36 24.60 3.05
CA GLY A 57 23.48 25.38 3.56
C GLY A 57 24.77 24.57 3.68
N LYS A 58 25.92 25.25 3.67
CA LYS A 58 27.24 24.63 3.89
C LYS A 58 27.23 23.89 5.24
N GLY A 59 27.63 22.61 5.24
CA GLY A 59 27.68 21.77 6.43
C GLY A 59 26.33 21.14 6.86
N GLN A 60 25.22 21.45 6.19
CA GLN A 60 23.94 20.79 6.49
C GLN A 60 23.93 19.35 5.98
N ARG A 61 23.44 18.43 6.84
CA ARG A 61 23.28 17.01 6.53
C ARG A 61 22.17 16.80 5.50
N MET A 62 22.44 15.94 4.51
CA MET A 62 21.42 15.52 3.54
C MET A 62 20.44 14.54 4.21
N PRO A 63 19.11 14.77 4.12
CA PRO A 63 18.11 13.76 4.45
C PRO A 63 18.25 12.52 3.56
N ALA A 64 17.81 11.36 4.03
CA ALA A 64 17.79 10.17 3.19
C ALA A 64 16.66 10.27 2.16
N LEU A 65 16.80 9.63 1.00
CA LEU A 65 15.74 9.63 -0.03
C LEU A 65 14.40 9.13 0.53
N ALA A 66 14.44 8.13 1.43
CA ALA A 66 13.27 7.58 2.10
C ALA A 66 12.52 8.59 3.00
N ASP A 67 13.16 9.69 3.41
CA ASP A 67 12.52 10.74 4.21
C ASP A 67 11.56 11.59 3.37
N PHE A 68 11.70 11.56 2.04
CA PHE A 68 10.83 12.28 1.11
C PHE A 68 9.65 11.44 0.61
N ILE A 69 9.61 10.13 0.90
CA ILE A 69 8.53 9.23 0.49
C ILE A 69 7.40 9.28 1.52
N PRO A 70 6.15 9.60 1.12
CA PRO A 70 5.02 9.59 2.03
C PRO A 70 4.80 8.22 2.68
N ARG A 71 4.59 8.21 4.00
CA ARG A 71 4.16 7.01 4.74
C ARG A 71 2.64 7.03 4.85
N TRP A 72 1.99 6.21 4.02
CA TRP A 72 0.53 6.07 3.95
C TRP A 72 -0.01 5.19 5.07
N ASP A 73 0.71 4.14 5.45
CA ASP A 73 0.38 3.31 6.61
C ASP A 73 0.90 3.97 7.89
N ARG A 74 0.08 4.85 8.46
CA ARG A 74 0.32 5.44 9.78
C ARG A 74 -0.39 4.67 10.89
N THR A 75 -0.75 3.40 10.67
CA THR A 75 -1.22 2.55 11.76
C THR A 75 -0.02 2.13 12.62
N ARG A 76 0.47 3.06 13.45
CA ARG A 76 1.49 2.77 14.49
C ARG A 76 1.00 1.77 15.54
N VAL A 77 -0.28 1.41 15.52
CA VAL A 77 -0.81 0.37 16.38
C VAL A 77 -0.54 -0.97 15.69
N ARG A 78 0.54 -1.64 16.09
CA ARG A 78 0.63 -3.10 15.96
C ARG A 78 -0.53 -3.67 16.78
N LYS A 79 -1.68 -3.82 16.15
CA LYS A 79 -2.82 -4.47 16.78
C LYS A 79 -2.48 -5.93 16.99
N THR A 80 -2.79 -6.48 18.15
CA THR A 80 -2.67 -7.93 18.37
C THR A 80 -3.63 -8.67 17.43
N PRO A 81 -3.43 -9.98 17.17
CA PRO A 81 -4.38 -10.78 16.39
C PRO A 81 -5.82 -10.63 16.89
N GLU A 82 -6.03 -10.54 18.20
CA GLU A 82 -7.34 -10.34 18.83
C GLU A 82 -7.93 -8.95 18.52
N GLU A 83 -7.12 -7.90 18.55
CA GLU A 83 -7.54 -6.53 18.22
C GLU A 83 -7.85 -6.38 16.73
N LEU A 84 -7.11 -7.08 15.86
CA LEU A 84 -7.40 -7.16 14.43
C LEU A 84 -8.70 -7.90 14.19
N PHE A 85 -8.90 -9.05 14.83
CA PHE A 85 -10.13 -9.82 14.75
C PHE A 85 -11.34 -8.99 15.22
N LYS A 86 -11.23 -8.31 16.35
CA LYS A 86 -12.27 -7.41 16.87
C LYS A 86 -12.58 -6.27 15.90
N ALA A 87 -11.57 -5.66 15.30
CA ALA A 87 -11.76 -4.59 14.32
C ALA A 87 -12.43 -5.11 13.04
N ALA A 88 -12.04 -6.30 12.57
CA ALA A 88 -12.65 -6.96 11.43
C ALA A 88 -14.12 -7.29 11.70
N MET A 89 -14.45 -7.81 12.88
CA MET A 89 -15.82 -8.09 13.32
C MET A 89 -16.68 -6.82 13.42
N ALA A 90 -16.13 -5.74 13.99
CA ALA A 90 -16.84 -4.46 14.05
C ALA A 90 -17.16 -3.90 12.65
N ALA A 91 -16.20 -3.98 11.71
CA ALA A 91 -16.43 -3.59 10.33
C ALA A 91 -17.43 -4.52 9.62
N HIS A 92 -17.34 -5.83 9.86
CA HIS A 92 -18.27 -6.83 9.32
C HIS A 92 -19.72 -6.55 9.74
N THR A 93 -19.96 -6.29 11.03
CA THR A 93 -21.29 -5.92 11.53
C THR A 93 -21.76 -4.58 10.97
N ALA A 94 -20.89 -3.56 10.90
CA ALA A 94 -21.25 -2.26 10.35
C ALA A 94 -21.63 -2.31 8.86
N LEU A 95 -21.10 -3.30 8.14
CA LEU A 95 -21.41 -3.56 6.72
C LEU A 95 -22.55 -4.57 6.54
N GLY A 96 -23.22 -5.00 7.62
CA GLY A 96 -24.37 -5.90 7.57
C GLY A 96 -24.02 -7.38 7.30
N GLY A 97 -22.79 -7.80 7.56
CA GLY A 97 -22.38 -9.19 7.40
C GLY A 97 -22.93 -10.10 8.50
N GLU A 98 -23.17 -11.37 8.16
CA GLU A 98 -23.58 -12.43 9.08
C GLU A 98 -22.44 -13.44 9.28
N VAL A 99 -22.19 -13.82 10.54
CA VAL A 99 -21.12 -14.76 10.89
C VAL A 99 -21.67 -16.17 10.82
N ASN A 100 -21.24 -16.93 9.81
CA ASN A 100 -21.55 -18.35 9.71
C ASN A 100 -20.69 -19.15 10.70
N VAL A 101 -21.22 -19.39 11.90
CA VAL A 101 -20.68 -20.40 12.80
C VAL A 101 -21.18 -21.74 12.27
N ARG A 102 -20.28 -22.56 11.71
CA ARG A 102 -20.58 -23.96 11.46
C ARG A 102 -20.51 -24.69 12.79
N ASP A 103 -21.68 -24.95 13.37
CA ASP A 103 -21.81 -25.94 14.44
C ASP A 103 -21.48 -27.31 13.84
N ASN A 104 -20.51 -28.00 14.46
CA ASN A 104 -20.17 -29.38 14.15
C ASN A 104 -20.83 -30.31 15.16
#